data_AF-A0A2H4VRY2-F1
#
_entry.id   AF-A0A2H4VRY2-F1
#
_cell.length_a   1.000
_cell.length_b   1.000
_cell.length_c   1.000
_cell.angle_alpha   90.00
_cell.angle_beta   90.00
_cell.angle_gamma   90.00
#
_symmetry.space_group_name_H-M   'P 1'
#
loop_
_entity.id
_entity.type
_entity.pdbx_description
1 polymer ?
#
loop_
_entity_poly.entity_id
_entity_poly.type
_entity_poly.pdbx_seq_one_letter_code
_entity_poly.pdbx_strand_id
1 'polypeptide(L)'
;MSGDRFAGNKYGMVFSIDIMMALIIITVILGVSADAMDIVGSKMEDYSYGNSLERIAQAGADMLVKTPGNPENWEKFPDVNGVTPGLSDLEINKKTHSNVISMVKIKRLEENYDKLINGNVIPSHCKSTLVIYPVDQSLEPINVKDIGENDSSSEVFVENRTVLCNYLNTTEMVFINARDQSLLSSQNQFGDECPHGEGTGSQSHEKVDYKNREAGWVCYPLRVTDGMLNSTDFYLITDPASIEDPVAMWMIDRPENRTEYTQLFQNKPILLNGMIEGIMGNNSTAVLWLHVYSSGNPDKAFNTHLAAFPKGTPPENVKVQYLTPQPCYFVFKVWV
;
A
#
# COMPACT_ATOMS: atom_id res chain seq x y z
N MET A 1 29.69 33.86 99.95
CA MET A 1 28.90 32.71 99.47
C MET A 1 28.75 32.86 97.96
N SER A 2 29.47 32.04 97.21
CA SER A 2 29.45 31.97 95.75
C SER A 2 28.74 30.68 95.39
N GLY A 3 27.60 30.77 94.71
CA GLY A 3 26.77 29.64 94.32
C GLY A 3 25.51 30.17 93.63
N ASP A 4 25.10 29.52 92.56
CA ASP A 4 23.81 29.71 91.86
C ASP A 4 23.67 30.83 90.82
N ARG A 5 24.69 31.01 89.97
CA ARG A 5 24.50 31.63 88.64
C ARG A 5 24.74 30.70 87.44
N PHE A 6 25.08 29.43 87.67
CA PHE A 6 25.48 28.49 86.60
C PHE A 6 24.43 27.44 86.21
N ALA A 7 23.35 27.26 86.98
CA ALA A 7 22.36 26.21 86.72
C ALA A 7 21.42 26.54 85.53
N GLY A 8 20.95 27.79 85.40
CA GLY A 8 20.07 28.21 84.30
C GLY A 8 20.74 28.17 82.92
N ASN A 9 22.07 28.24 82.87
CA ASN A 9 22.83 28.26 81.62
C ASN A 9 23.00 26.86 81.00
N LYS A 10 22.99 25.79 81.82
CA LYS A 10 23.11 24.40 81.33
C LYS A 10 21.84 23.92 80.62
N TYR A 11 20.67 24.23 81.17
CA TYR A 11 19.39 23.78 80.57
C TYR A 11 19.10 24.49 79.24
N GLY A 12 19.39 25.79 79.13
CA GLY A 12 19.27 26.52 77.87
C GLY A 12 20.26 26.04 76.79
N MET A 13 21.46 25.63 77.19
CA MET A 13 22.48 25.10 76.28
C MET A 13 22.09 23.71 75.74
N VAL A 14 21.53 22.83 76.58
CA VAL A 14 21.03 21.51 76.16
C VAL A 14 19.82 21.66 75.22
N PHE A 15 18.88 22.56 75.52
CA PHE A 15 17.72 22.83 74.67
C PHE A 15 18.12 23.39 73.29
N SER A 16 19.11 24.28 73.24
CA SER A 16 19.59 24.86 71.98
C SER A 16 20.29 23.82 71.09
N ILE A 17 21.09 22.92 71.69
CA ILE A 17 21.75 21.82 70.97
C ILE A 17 20.70 20.86 70.40
N ASP A 18 19.66 20.54 71.18
CA ASP A 18 18.59 19.63 70.75
C ASP A 18 17.76 20.23 69.59
N ILE A 19 17.45 21.54 69.66
CA ILE A 19 16.81 22.26 68.55
C ILE A 19 17.70 22.28 67.30
N MET A 20 18.99 22.53 67.45
CA MET A 20 19.91 22.55 66.31
C MET A 20 20.02 21.16 65.66
N MET A 21 20.09 20.10 66.47
CA MET A 21 20.14 18.72 65.99
C MET A 21 18.82 18.33 65.29
N ALA A 22 17.67 18.72 65.86
CA ALA A 22 16.37 18.53 65.21
C ALA A 22 16.28 19.27 63.87
N LEU A 23 16.79 20.50 63.78
CA LEU A 23 16.83 21.28 62.53
C LEU A 23 17.67 20.61 61.45
N ILE A 24 18.84 20.04 61.81
CA ILE A 24 19.69 19.30 60.86
C ILE A 24 18.95 18.07 60.31
N ILE A 25 18.25 17.33 61.17
CA ILE A 25 17.49 16.15 60.73
C ILE A 25 16.35 16.57 59.80
N ILE A 26 15.63 17.64 60.13
CA ILE A 26 14.54 18.18 59.29
C ILE A 26 15.08 18.64 57.93
N THR A 27 16.20 19.35 57.87
CA THR A 27 16.75 19.83 56.59
C THR A 27 17.22 18.68 55.70
N VAL A 28 17.80 17.62 56.28
CA VAL A 28 18.17 16.41 55.52
C VAL A 28 16.93 15.71 54.97
N ILE A 29 15.88 15.52 55.79
CA ILE A 29 14.63 14.90 55.34
C ILE A 29 13.99 15.72 54.21
N LEU A 30 13.94 17.05 54.35
CA LEU A 30 13.40 17.94 53.32
C LEU A 30 14.23 17.89 52.03
N GLY A 31 15.56 17.87 52.13
CA GLY A 31 16.44 17.74 50.97
C GLY A 31 16.22 16.43 50.21
N VAL A 32 16.21 15.30 50.92
CA VAL A 32 15.95 13.99 50.30
C VAL A 32 14.53 13.91 49.74
N SER A 33 13.55 14.52 50.39
CA SER A 33 12.16 14.56 49.91
C SER A 33 12.02 15.43 48.66
N ALA A 34 12.73 16.55 48.58
CA ALA A 34 12.75 17.41 47.40
C ALA A 34 13.35 16.69 46.19
N ASP A 35 14.51 16.05 46.36
CA ASP A 35 15.12 15.24 45.30
C ASP A 35 14.20 14.10 44.84
N ALA A 36 13.54 13.42 45.78
CA ALA A 36 12.58 12.37 45.46
C ALA A 36 11.36 12.91 44.70
N MET A 37 10.84 14.08 45.10
CA MET A 37 9.73 14.75 44.41
C MET A 37 10.11 15.18 43.00
N ASP A 38 11.31 15.70 42.78
CA ASP A 38 11.79 16.09 41.45
C ASP A 38 11.91 14.87 40.52
N ILE A 39 12.41 13.74 41.04
CA ILE A 39 12.50 12.47 40.28
C ILE A 39 11.11 11.90 39.96
N VAL A 40 10.16 11.97 40.89
CA VAL A 40 8.78 11.53 40.61
C VAL A 40 8.08 12.47 39.64
N GLY A 41 8.30 13.78 39.78
CA GLY A 41 7.75 14.80 38.90
C GLY A 41 8.20 14.62 37.46
N SER A 42 9.51 14.46 37.22
CA SER A 42 10.04 14.22 35.87
C SER A 42 9.50 12.94 35.25
N LYS A 43 9.45 11.83 36.01
CA LYS A 43 8.84 10.58 35.53
C LYS A 43 7.35 10.70 35.21
N MET A 44 6.60 11.48 36.00
CA MET A 44 5.19 11.72 35.74
C MET A 44 4.98 12.55 34.47
N GLU A 45 5.84 13.55 34.24
CA GLU A 45 5.82 14.37 33.03
C GLU A 45 6.17 13.54 31.79
N ASP A 46 7.27 12.78 31.83
CA ASP A 46 7.69 11.87 30.76
C ASP A 46 6.60 10.85 30.42
N TYR A 47 5.96 10.26 31.45
CA TYR A 47 4.87 9.30 31.25
C TYR A 47 3.63 9.93 30.61
N SER A 48 3.24 11.13 31.07
CA SER A 48 2.11 11.86 30.49
C SER A 48 2.38 12.28 29.04
N TYR A 49 3.61 12.71 28.76
CA TYR A 49 4.06 13.13 27.45
C TYR A 49 4.10 11.96 26.46
N GLY A 50 4.72 10.85 26.85
CA GLY A 50 4.79 9.62 26.06
C GLY A 50 3.40 9.08 25.71
N ASN A 51 2.49 8.99 26.69
CA ASN A 51 1.11 8.55 26.44
C ASN A 51 0.35 9.48 25.47
N SER A 52 0.62 10.80 25.52
CA SER A 52 0.00 11.75 24.61
C SER A 52 0.48 11.56 23.18
N LEU A 53 1.80 11.41 22.97
CA LEU A 53 2.39 11.16 21.66
C LEU A 53 1.97 9.80 21.09
N GLU A 54 1.96 8.75 21.90
CA GLU A 54 1.46 7.43 21.48
C GLU A 54 0.02 7.53 20.97
N ARG A 55 -0.86 8.21 21.72
CA ARG A 55 -2.25 8.42 21.31
C ARG A 55 -2.36 9.23 20.01
N ILE A 56 -1.52 10.26 19.83
CA ILE A 56 -1.48 11.05 18.60
C ILE A 56 -1.06 10.18 17.41
N ALA A 57 -0.01 9.38 17.57
CA ALA A 57 0.48 8.48 16.52
C ALA A 57 -0.59 7.45 16.15
N GLN A 58 -1.21 6.80 17.14
CA GLN A 58 -2.29 5.83 16.94
C GLN A 58 -3.51 6.45 16.25
N ALA A 59 -3.97 7.61 16.72
CA ALA A 59 -5.11 8.29 16.12
C ALA A 59 -4.81 8.76 14.69
N GLY A 60 -3.59 9.26 14.44
CA GLY A 60 -3.16 9.66 13.11
C GLY A 60 -3.08 8.48 12.14
N ALA A 61 -2.48 7.37 12.57
CA ALA A 61 -2.44 6.14 11.79
C ALA A 61 -3.84 5.59 11.50
N ASP A 62 -4.72 5.58 12.50
CA ASP A 62 -6.12 5.15 12.34
C ASP A 62 -6.88 6.06 11.36
N MET A 63 -6.72 7.38 11.46
CA MET A 63 -7.32 8.33 10.53
C MET A 63 -6.86 8.06 9.10
N LEU A 64 -5.56 7.86 8.89
CA LEU A 64 -5.00 7.61 7.56
C LEU A 64 -5.40 6.24 7.01
N VAL A 65 -5.38 5.18 7.80
CA VAL A 65 -5.60 3.81 7.29
C VAL A 65 -7.08 3.45 7.21
N LYS A 66 -7.89 3.84 8.21
CA LYS A 66 -9.27 3.35 8.35
C LYS A 66 -10.31 4.27 7.70
N THR A 67 -9.93 5.50 7.34
CA THR A 67 -10.87 6.47 6.77
C THR A 67 -10.50 6.83 5.33
N PRO A 68 -11.50 7.15 4.49
CA PRO A 68 -11.28 7.69 3.15
C PRO A 68 -10.80 9.14 3.15
N GLY A 69 -10.84 9.82 4.30
CA GLY A 69 -10.71 11.27 4.40
C GLY A 69 -12.03 12.00 4.18
N ASN A 70 -11.98 13.31 4.33
CA ASN A 70 -13.12 14.21 4.17
C ASN A 70 -12.69 15.46 3.35
N PRO A 71 -13.33 15.74 2.20
CA PRO A 71 -14.31 14.89 1.50
C PRO A 71 -13.71 13.54 1.05
N GLU A 72 -14.55 12.52 0.79
CA GLU A 72 -14.08 11.14 0.50
C GLU A 72 -13.15 11.04 -0.72
N ASN A 73 -13.33 11.93 -1.70
CA ASN A 73 -12.59 12.03 -2.96
C ASN A 73 -11.59 13.19 -2.95
N TRP A 74 -11.05 13.52 -1.77
CA TRP A 74 -10.20 14.69 -1.55
C TRP A 74 -9.00 14.74 -2.50
N GLU A 75 -8.53 13.58 -2.99
CA GLU A 75 -7.40 13.47 -3.89
C GLU A 75 -7.62 14.13 -5.27
N LYS A 76 -8.88 14.37 -5.64
CA LYS A 76 -9.26 14.98 -6.91
C LYS A 76 -9.28 16.50 -6.88
N PHE A 77 -9.24 17.12 -5.70
CA PHE A 77 -9.30 18.58 -5.61
C PHE A 77 -7.92 19.21 -5.79
N PRO A 78 -7.83 20.32 -6.55
CA PRO A 78 -6.59 21.04 -6.74
C PRO A 78 -6.16 21.75 -5.45
N ASP A 79 -7.11 22.26 -4.65
CA ASP A 79 -6.87 22.85 -3.34
C ASP A 79 -7.14 21.83 -2.23
N VAL A 80 -6.24 21.77 -1.25
CA VAL A 80 -6.26 20.86 -0.10
C VAL A 80 -6.66 21.58 1.20
N ASN A 81 -7.04 22.85 1.14
CA ASN A 81 -7.48 23.60 2.32
C ASN A 81 -8.77 23.01 2.92
N GLY A 82 -8.76 22.76 4.23
CA GLY A 82 -9.90 22.19 4.95
C GLY A 82 -10.16 20.71 4.69
N VAL A 83 -9.22 20.03 4.01
CA VAL A 83 -9.26 18.58 3.79
C VAL A 83 -8.70 17.86 5.01
N THR A 84 -9.40 16.81 5.44
CA THR A 84 -8.82 15.79 6.35
C THR A 84 -8.42 14.58 5.51
N PRO A 85 -7.13 14.26 5.37
CA PRO A 85 -6.73 13.15 4.52
C PRO A 85 -7.07 11.81 5.15
N GLY A 86 -7.32 10.84 4.29
CA GLY A 86 -7.43 9.42 4.64
C GLY A 86 -7.15 8.60 3.40
N LEU A 87 -6.52 7.44 3.55
CA LEU A 87 -5.94 6.65 2.47
C LEU A 87 -6.80 5.45 2.09
N SER A 88 -7.84 5.14 2.86
CA SER A 88 -8.71 3.99 2.60
C SER A 88 -9.35 4.08 1.21
N ASP A 89 -9.27 2.98 0.47
CA ASP A 89 -9.95 2.76 -0.80
C ASP A 89 -11.36 2.20 -0.55
N LEU A 90 -12.37 3.07 -0.52
CA LEU A 90 -13.74 2.65 -0.23
C LEU A 90 -14.31 1.68 -1.27
N GLU A 91 -13.93 1.82 -2.54
CA GLU A 91 -14.51 1.00 -3.60
C GLU A 91 -14.07 -0.45 -3.46
N ILE A 92 -12.78 -0.66 -3.18
CA ILE A 92 -12.23 -2.00 -2.96
C ILE A 92 -12.66 -2.53 -1.58
N ASN A 93 -12.65 -1.70 -0.54
CA ASN A 93 -12.98 -2.14 0.82
C ASN A 93 -14.45 -2.56 0.96
N LYS A 94 -15.39 -1.86 0.29
CA LYS A 94 -16.80 -2.27 0.24
C LYS A 94 -16.99 -3.64 -0.44
N LYS A 95 -16.13 -4.00 -1.40
CA LYS A 95 -16.20 -5.28 -2.11
C LYS A 95 -15.51 -6.42 -1.36
N THR A 96 -14.40 -6.12 -0.68
CA THR A 96 -13.48 -7.12 -0.13
C THR A 96 -13.51 -7.25 1.39
N HIS A 97 -14.17 -6.34 2.10
CA HIS A 97 -14.12 -6.22 3.58
C HIS A 97 -12.69 -6.16 4.15
N SER A 98 -11.74 -5.66 3.36
CA SER A 98 -10.32 -5.55 3.73
C SER A 98 -9.92 -4.10 4.00
N ASN A 99 -8.77 -3.88 4.66
CA ASN A 99 -8.16 -2.56 4.84
C ASN A 99 -7.21 -2.26 3.67
N VAL A 100 -7.77 -1.90 2.50
CA VAL A 100 -6.99 -1.49 1.33
C VAL A 100 -6.78 0.03 1.36
N ILE A 101 -5.53 0.45 1.13
CA ILE A 101 -5.14 1.85 0.94
C ILE A 101 -4.85 2.15 -0.54
N SER A 102 -5.24 3.34 -0.98
CA SER A 102 -5.18 3.79 -2.38
C SER A 102 -3.87 4.50 -2.70
N MET A 103 -3.13 4.02 -3.72
CA MET A 103 -1.92 4.71 -4.20
C MET A 103 -2.19 6.14 -4.69
N VAL A 104 -3.34 6.39 -5.31
CA VAL A 104 -3.66 7.74 -5.80
C VAL A 104 -3.69 8.74 -4.64
N LYS A 105 -4.32 8.34 -3.52
CA LYS A 105 -4.36 9.14 -2.30
C LYS A 105 -2.98 9.28 -1.65
N ILE A 106 -2.17 8.22 -1.67
CA ILE A 106 -0.79 8.24 -1.15
C ILE A 106 0.08 9.24 -1.93
N LYS A 107 0.06 9.19 -3.27
CA LYS A 107 0.80 10.15 -4.10
C LYS A 107 0.35 11.59 -3.89
N ARG A 108 -0.97 11.80 -3.76
CA ARG A 108 -1.49 13.14 -3.48
C ARG A 108 -1.08 13.64 -2.09
N LEU A 109 -1.02 12.74 -1.12
CA LEU A 109 -0.51 13.03 0.23
C LEU A 109 0.97 13.41 0.18
N GLU A 110 1.79 12.66 -0.57
CA GLU A 110 3.23 12.93 -0.76
C GLU A 110 3.47 14.36 -1.28
N GLU A 111 2.73 14.78 -2.31
CA GLU A 111 2.84 16.12 -2.91
C GLU A 111 2.52 17.27 -1.93
N ASN A 112 1.67 17.03 -0.93
CA ASN A 112 1.12 18.07 -0.04
C ASN A 112 1.22 17.70 1.45
N TYR A 113 2.20 16.88 1.81
CA TYR A 113 2.26 16.18 3.09
C TYR A 113 2.07 17.11 4.29
N ASP A 114 2.90 18.14 4.39
CA ASP A 114 2.91 19.05 5.54
C ASP A 114 1.58 19.81 5.70
N LYS A 115 0.89 20.14 4.59
CA LYS A 115 -0.41 20.83 4.63
C LYS A 115 -1.55 19.90 5.04
N LEU A 116 -1.49 18.64 4.61
CA LEU A 116 -2.53 17.65 4.85
C LEU A 116 -2.40 16.99 6.22
N ILE A 117 -1.18 16.84 6.75
CA ILE A 117 -0.93 16.17 8.02
C ILE A 117 -0.96 17.16 9.19
N ASN A 118 -0.27 18.31 9.09
CA ASN A 118 -0.11 19.22 10.23
C ASN A 118 -1.41 20.00 10.49
N GLY A 119 -1.91 19.91 11.71
CA GLY A 119 -3.17 20.54 12.15
C GLY A 119 -4.43 19.77 11.80
N ASN A 120 -4.37 18.82 10.87
CA ASN A 120 -5.52 18.01 10.44
C ASN A 120 -5.47 16.57 10.96
N VAL A 121 -4.30 15.92 10.89
CA VAL A 121 -4.09 14.53 11.36
C VAL A 121 -3.31 14.52 12.68
N ILE A 122 -2.25 15.33 12.76
CA ILE A 122 -1.45 15.51 13.97
C ILE A 122 -1.47 16.99 14.39
N PRO A 123 -1.22 17.29 15.67
CA PRO A 123 -1.05 18.67 16.11
C PRO A 123 0.11 19.37 15.38
N SER A 124 -0.02 20.67 15.13
CA SER A 124 0.95 21.46 14.35
C SER A 124 2.31 21.69 15.03
N HIS A 125 2.46 21.31 16.30
CA HIS A 125 3.74 21.30 17.02
C HIS A 125 4.48 19.97 16.90
N CYS A 126 3.85 18.93 16.33
CA CYS A 126 4.47 17.63 16.09
C CYS A 126 5.00 17.56 14.65
N LYS A 127 6.05 16.77 14.46
CA LYS A 127 6.57 16.33 13.17
C LYS A 127 6.18 14.88 12.93
N SER A 128 6.17 14.47 11.66
CA SER A 128 5.91 13.08 11.31
C SER A 128 6.58 12.65 10.02
N THR A 129 6.73 11.34 9.87
CA THR A 129 7.08 10.66 8.63
C THR A 129 6.13 9.51 8.35
N LEU A 130 6.00 9.17 7.07
CA LEU A 130 5.20 8.06 6.61
C LEU A 130 5.95 7.33 5.51
N VAL A 131 6.20 6.04 5.75
CA VAL A 131 6.78 5.13 4.76
C VAL A 131 5.94 3.86 4.72
N ILE A 132 5.68 3.35 3.52
CA ILE A 132 4.93 2.11 3.30
C ILE A 132 5.88 1.08 2.69
N TYR A 133 6.15 0.01 3.43
CA TYR A 133 7.06 -1.05 3.03
C TYR A 133 6.28 -2.26 2.51
N PRO A 134 6.47 -2.69 1.25
CA PRO A 134 5.90 -3.95 0.79
C PRO A 134 6.50 -5.11 1.56
N VAL A 135 5.69 -6.16 1.81
CA VAL A 135 6.21 -7.43 2.33
C VAL A 135 7.07 -8.12 1.25
N ASP A 136 6.70 -7.99 -0.02
CA ASP A 136 7.51 -8.44 -1.15
C ASP A 136 8.70 -7.49 -1.36
N GLN A 137 9.90 -8.00 -1.08
CA GLN A 137 11.16 -7.24 -1.18
C GLN A 137 11.57 -6.90 -2.63
N SER A 138 10.91 -7.48 -3.64
CA SER A 138 11.11 -7.11 -5.05
C SER A 138 10.42 -5.79 -5.43
N LEU A 139 9.59 -5.25 -4.54
CA LEU A 139 8.89 -3.99 -4.69
C LEU A 139 9.57 -2.89 -3.87
N GLU A 140 9.59 -1.67 -4.39
CA GLU A 140 10.22 -0.55 -3.72
C GLU A 140 9.31 0.04 -2.62
N PRO A 141 9.87 0.49 -1.48
CA PRO A 141 9.14 1.23 -0.47
C PRO A 141 8.58 2.55 -1.01
N ILE A 142 7.38 2.91 -0.54
CA ILE A 142 6.74 4.19 -0.88
C ILE A 142 7.09 5.20 0.20
N ASN A 143 7.95 6.16 -0.14
CA ASN A 143 8.41 7.20 0.79
C ASN A 143 7.51 8.44 0.65
N VAL A 144 6.43 8.53 1.43
CA VAL A 144 5.50 9.66 1.37
C VAL A 144 6.13 10.92 1.98
N LYS A 145 6.79 10.75 3.12
CA LYS A 145 7.68 11.73 3.71
C LYS A 145 8.66 10.96 4.56
N ASP A 146 9.93 11.00 4.18
CA ASP A 146 11.00 10.44 5.00
C ASP A 146 11.94 11.57 5.42
N ILE A 147 12.34 11.56 6.68
CA ILE A 147 13.31 12.48 7.26
C ILE A 147 14.40 11.56 7.79
N GLY A 148 15.60 11.67 7.22
CA GLY A 148 16.73 10.79 7.55
C GLY A 148 17.05 10.80 9.04
N GLU A 149 17.74 9.76 9.50
CA GLU A 149 18.04 9.42 10.92
C GLU A 149 18.77 10.50 11.76
N ASN A 150 19.07 11.67 11.18
CA ASN A 150 19.80 12.76 11.84
C ASN A 150 18.90 13.77 12.58
N ASP A 151 17.60 13.51 12.76
CA ASP A 151 16.79 14.35 13.64
C ASP A 151 17.08 13.95 15.09
N SER A 152 17.68 14.87 15.86
CA SER A 152 18.09 14.67 17.25
C SER A 152 16.90 14.68 18.22
N SER A 153 15.76 14.13 17.80
CA SER A 153 14.56 14.05 18.62
C SER A 153 14.76 12.99 19.71
N SER A 154 14.56 13.37 20.97
CA SER A 154 14.75 12.48 22.12
C SER A 154 13.76 11.33 22.16
N GLU A 155 12.57 11.49 21.58
CA GLU A 155 11.50 10.49 21.61
C GLU A 155 10.71 10.46 20.30
N VAL A 156 10.64 9.28 19.67
CA VAL A 156 9.87 9.03 18.45
C VAL A 156 8.92 7.87 18.71
N PHE A 157 7.62 8.12 18.51
CA PHE A 157 6.61 7.05 18.53
C PHE A 157 6.42 6.51 17.12
N VAL A 158 6.37 5.18 17.00
CA VAL A 158 6.27 4.48 15.72
C VAL A 158 5.02 3.59 15.74
N GLU A 159 4.09 3.89 14.84
CA GLU A 159 2.94 3.04 14.55
C GLU A 159 3.23 2.20 13.31
N ASN A 160 3.19 0.88 13.47
CA ASN A 160 3.37 -0.07 12.40
C ASN A 160 2.08 -0.89 12.21
N ARG A 161 1.44 -0.75 11.05
CA ARG A 161 0.17 -1.43 10.72
C ARG A 161 0.32 -2.25 9.45
N THR A 162 -0.24 -3.45 9.45
CA THR A 162 -0.38 -4.24 8.22
C THR A 162 -1.60 -3.75 7.43
N VAL A 163 -1.39 -3.42 6.17
CA VAL A 163 -2.41 -2.91 5.24
C VAL A 163 -2.26 -3.61 3.90
N LEU A 164 -3.30 -3.57 3.06
CA LEU A 164 -3.19 -3.94 1.65
C LEU A 164 -3.01 -2.66 0.83
N CYS A 165 -2.00 -2.57 -0.03
CA CYS A 165 -1.76 -1.40 -0.87
C CYS A 165 -2.03 -1.71 -2.34
N ASN A 166 -2.87 -0.91 -2.97
CA ASN A 166 -3.09 -0.95 -4.43
C ASN A 166 -2.02 -0.10 -5.14
N TYR A 167 -0.87 -0.68 -5.48
CA TYR A 167 0.36 0.02 -5.89
C TYR A 167 0.26 0.88 -7.16
N LEU A 168 -0.48 0.46 -8.18
CA LEU A 168 -0.52 1.21 -9.45
C LEU A 168 -1.94 1.47 -9.94
N ASN A 169 -2.95 1.22 -9.12
CA ASN A 169 -4.36 1.33 -9.52
C ASN A 169 -4.62 0.60 -10.85
N THR A 170 -4.12 -0.63 -10.94
CA THR A 170 -4.23 -1.44 -12.15
C THR A 170 -5.56 -2.18 -12.16
N THR A 171 -5.96 -2.65 -13.34
CA THR A 171 -7.12 -3.53 -13.48
C THR A 171 -6.75 -4.70 -14.37
N GLU A 172 -6.88 -5.91 -13.84
CA GLU A 172 -6.77 -7.13 -14.64
C GLU A 172 -8.03 -7.31 -15.49
N MET A 173 -7.86 -7.29 -16.81
CA MET A 173 -8.94 -7.40 -17.80
C MET A 173 -9.21 -8.85 -18.15
N VAL A 174 -8.14 -9.64 -18.28
CA VAL A 174 -8.19 -11.07 -18.60
C VAL A 174 -7.13 -11.79 -17.79
N PHE A 175 -7.50 -12.90 -17.17
CA PHE A 175 -6.57 -13.83 -16.54
C PHE A 175 -6.76 -15.23 -17.10
N ILE A 176 -5.72 -15.75 -17.75
CA ILE A 176 -5.68 -17.13 -18.23
C ILE A 176 -4.76 -17.91 -17.31
N ASN A 177 -5.36 -18.73 -16.44
CA ASN A 177 -4.64 -19.70 -15.63
C ASN A 177 -4.41 -20.97 -16.46
N ALA A 178 -3.14 -21.28 -16.76
CA ALA A 178 -2.82 -22.45 -17.56
C ALA A 178 -3.19 -23.77 -16.88
N ARG A 179 -3.09 -23.85 -15.55
CA ARG A 179 -3.31 -25.11 -14.81
C ARG A 179 -4.75 -25.32 -14.37
N ASP A 180 -5.53 -24.25 -14.31
CA ASP A 180 -6.94 -24.31 -13.93
C ASP A 180 -7.80 -23.45 -14.87
N GLN A 181 -8.35 -24.11 -15.88
CA GLN A 181 -9.26 -23.51 -16.85
C GLN A 181 -10.72 -23.44 -16.35
N SER A 182 -11.03 -23.95 -15.15
CA SER A 182 -12.41 -23.97 -14.63
C SER A 182 -12.97 -22.57 -14.34
N LEU A 183 -12.10 -21.59 -14.11
CA LEU A 183 -12.48 -20.21 -13.87
C LEU A 183 -12.85 -19.45 -15.16
N LEU A 184 -12.45 -19.94 -16.34
CA LEU A 184 -12.71 -19.26 -17.62
C LEU A 184 -14.21 -19.11 -17.90
N SER A 185 -15.03 -20.11 -17.58
CA SER A 185 -16.49 -20.04 -17.73
C SER A 185 -17.15 -19.04 -16.77
N SER A 186 -16.51 -18.73 -15.63
CA SER A 186 -17.06 -17.81 -14.62
C SER A 186 -16.78 -16.33 -14.90
N GLN A 187 -15.81 -16.04 -15.77
CA GLN A 187 -15.43 -14.68 -16.12
C GLN A 187 -16.08 -14.22 -17.47
N ASN A 188 -16.62 -15.15 -18.26
CA ASN A 188 -17.25 -14.91 -19.56
C ASN A 188 -18.61 -14.16 -19.45
N GLN A 189 -18.68 -12.94 -20.00
CA GLN A 189 -19.94 -12.19 -20.15
C GLN A 189 -20.50 -12.19 -21.59
N PHE A 190 -19.76 -12.74 -22.57
CA PHE A 190 -20.04 -12.54 -24.01
C PHE A 190 -20.13 -13.82 -24.86
N GLY A 191 -20.30 -14.99 -24.22
CA GLY A 191 -20.39 -16.31 -24.89
C GLY A 191 -19.17 -17.19 -24.64
N ASP A 192 -19.34 -18.50 -24.78
CA ASP A 192 -18.33 -19.51 -24.39
C ASP A 192 -17.50 -20.07 -25.55
N GLU A 193 -17.82 -19.69 -26.79
CA GLU A 193 -17.24 -20.28 -27.98
C GLU A 193 -16.39 -19.26 -28.74
N CYS A 194 -15.13 -19.63 -28.95
CA CYS A 194 -14.19 -18.85 -29.74
C CYS A 194 -14.73 -18.64 -31.17
N PRO A 195 -14.60 -17.43 -31.75
CA PRO A 195 -15.02 -17.20 -33.13
C PRO A 195 -14.29 -18.09 -34.15
N HIS A 196 -13.17 -18.71 -33.79
CA HIS A 196 -12.41 -19.64 -34.64
C HIS A 196 -12.86 -21.11 -34.54
N GLY A 197 -14.04 -21.42 -34.00
CA GLY A 197 -14.49 -22.80 -33.76
C GLY A 197 -15.02 -23.60 -34.96
N GLU A 198 -15.38 -22.97 -36.07
CA GLU A 198 -16.15 -23.61 -37.17
C GLU A 198 -15.29 -24.09 -38.37
N GLY A 199 -13.97 -24.15 -38.24
CA GLY A 199 -13.06 -24.57 -39.33
C GLY A 199 -12.63 -26.03 -39.23
N THR A 200 -12.47 -26.72 -40.37
CA THR A 200 -11.76 -28.02 -40.43
C THR A 200 -10.24 -27.80 -40.42
N GLY A 201 -9.52 -28.38 -39.45
CA GLY A 201 -8.06 -28.40 -39.40
C GLY A 201 -7.42 -27.29 -38.54
N SER A 202 -6.24 -26.82 -38.93
CA SER A 202 -5.35 -25.92 -38.15
C SER A 202 -5.89 -24.51 -37.86
N GLN A 203 -7.08 -24.16 -38.35
CA GLN A 203 -7.79 -22.91 -38.06
C GLN A 203 -8.78 -23.05 -36.91
N SER A 204 -9.05 -24.27 -36.44
CA SER A 204 -9.90 -24.50 -35.28
C SER A 204 -9.13 -24.23 -34.00
N HIS A 205 -9.68 -23.36 -33.15
CA HIS A 205 -9.12 -23.14 -31.82
C HIS A 205 -9.52 -24.27 -30.87
N GLU A 206 -8.97 -25.46 -31.09
CA GLU A 206 -9.10 -26.59 -30.18
C GLU A 206 -8.52 -26.24 -28.81
N LYS A 207 -9.23 -26.61 -27.74
CA LYS A 207 -8.83 -26.24 -26.37
C LYS A 207 -7.56 -26.98 -25.96
N VAL A 208 -6.63 -26.27 -25.32
CA VAL A 208 -5.44 -26.91 -24.74
C VAL A 208 -5.80 -27.83 -23.58
N ASP A 209 -5.22 -29.03 -23.54
CA ASP A 209 -5.38 -29.99 -22.46
C ASP A 209 -4.04 -30.34 -21.81
N TYR A 210 -3.76 -29.69 -20.68
CA TYR A 210 -2.55 -29.96 -19.90
C TYR A 210 -2.54 -31.33 -19.23
N LYS A 211 -3.70 -31.95 -18.96
CA LYS A 211 -3.75 -33.30 -18.37
C LYS A 211 -3.31 -34.35 -19.38
N ASN A 212 -3.78 -34.21 -20.62
CA ASN A 212 -3.47 -35.13 -21.71
C ASN A 212 -2.24 -34.71 -22.53
N ARG A 213 -1.63 -33.57 -22.21
CA ARG A 213 -0.45 -32.99 -22.91
C ARG A 213 -0.75 -32.67 -24.38
N GLU A 214 -1.96 -32.17 -24.63
CA GLU A 214 -2.40 -31.78 -25.96
C GLU A 214 -2.28 -30.26 -26.10
N ALA A 215 -1.58 -29.85 -27.15
CA ALA A 215 -1.43 -28.44 -27.49
C ALA A 215 -2.75 -27.85 -27.97
N GLY A 216 -2.95 -26.56 -27.74
CA GLY A 216 -4.19 -25.91 -28.14
C GLY A 216 -4.28 -24.46 -27.68
N TRP A 217 -5.48 -23.91 -27.84
CA TRP A 217 -5.80 -22.53 -27.59
C TRP A 217 -6.62 -22.34 -26.31
N VAL A 218 -6.38 -21.22 -25.65
CA VAL A 218 -7.29 -20.62 -24.68
C VAL A 218 -7.70 -19.26 -25.22
N CYS A 219 -9.00 -19.06 -25.36
CA CYS A 219 -9.56 -17.89 -26.01
C CYS A 219 -10.47 -17.16 -25.04
N TYR A 220 -10.37 -15.84 -25.00
CA TYR A 220 -11.07 -15.06 -23.99
C TYR A 220 -11.59 -13.72 -24.55
N PRO A 221 -12.91 -13.43 -24.44
CA PRO A 221 -13.46 -12.18 -24.88
C PRO A 221 -13.23 -11.07 -23.85
N LEU A 222 -12.86 -9.88 -24.31
CA LEU A 222 -12.82 -8.68 -23.49
C LEU A 222 -13.50 -7.52 -24.18
N ARG A 223 -14.01 -6.57 -23.39
CA ARG A 223 -14.57 -5.32 -23.91
C ARG A 223 -13.60 -4.18 -23.67
N VAL A 224 -13.29 -3.42 -24.72
CA VAL A 224 -12.49 -2.19 -24.65
C VAL A 224 -13.30 -1.02 -25.18
N THR A 225 -13.12 0.15 -24.58
CA THR A 225 -13.73 1.41 -25.01
C THR A 225 -12.66 2.46 -25.26
N ASP A 226 -12.97 3.47 -26.08
CA ASP A 226 -12.06 4.60 -26.33
C ASP A 226 -11.66 5.32 -25.03
N GLY A 227 -12.60 5.42 -24.09
CA GLY A 227 -12.34 6.01 -22.77
C GLY A 227 -11.22 5.28 -22.02
N MET A 228 -11.16 3.95 -22.16
CA MET A 228 -10.09 3.15 -21.55
C MET A 228 -8.78 3.32 -22.29
N LEU A 229 -8.77 3.31 -23.63
CA LEU A 229 -7.55 3.56 -24.41
C LEU A 229 -6.94 4.94 -24.15
N ASN A 230 -7.77 5.94 -23.90
CA ASN A 230 -7.32 7.29 -23.60
C ASN A 230 -6.75 7.45 -22.18
N SER A 231 -7.15 6.58 -21.24
CA SER A 231 -6.77 6.68 -19.82
C SER A 231 -5.82 5.60 -19.34
N THR A 232 -5.61 4.54 -20.11
CA THR A 232 -4.82 3.37 -19.71
C THR A 232 -3.91 2.83 -20.81
N ASP A 233 -2.82 2.19 -20.38
CA ASP A 233 -1.98 1.34 -21.22
C ASP A 233 -2.27 -0.13 -20.95
N PHE A 234 -2.62 -0.86 -22.00
CA PHE A 234 -2.91 -2.28 -21.97
C PHE A 234 -1.64 -3.08 -22.20
N TYR A 235 -1.31 -3.93 -21.24
CA TYR A 235 -0.15 -4.80 -21.29
C TYR A 235 -0.56 -6.26 -21.27
N LEU A 236 0.03 -7.04 -22.18
CA LEU A 236 0.07 -8.50 -22.08
C LEU A 236 1.32 -8.90 -21.32
N ILE A 237 1.15 -9.61 -20.20
CA ILE A 237 2.24 -10.09 -19.35
C ILE A 237 2.02 -11.57 -18.99
N THR A 238 3.10 -12.27 -18.67
CA THR A 238 3.05 -13.68 -18.29
C THR A 238 3.66 -13.91 -16.92
N ASP A 239 3.22 -14.98 -16.27
CA ASP A 239 3.81 -15.48 -15.03
C ASP A 239 4.13 -16.99 -15.19
N PRO A 240 5.41 -17.41 -15.20
CA PRO A 240 6.60 -16.58 -15.02
C PRO A 240 6.85 -15.59 -16.18
N ALA A 241 7.63 -14.54 -15.91
CA ALA A 241 7.97 -13.51 -16.90
C ALA A 241 8.76 -14.03 -18.11
N SER A 242 9.49 -15.14 -17.94
CA SER A 242 10.19 -15.85 -19.00
C SER A 242 9.48 -17.17 -19.29
N ILE A 243 8.97 -17.32 -20.52
CA ILE A 243 8.26 -18.51 -20.95
C ILE A 243 9.25 -19.54 -21.48
N GLU A 244 9.13 -20.78 -21.01
CA GLU A 244 9.95 -21.92 -21.44
C GLU A 244 9.33 -22.71 -22.61
N ASP A 245 8.05 -22.46 -22.90
CA ASP A 245 7.34 -23.06 -24.02
C ASP A 245 7.73 -22.38 -25.35
N PRO A 246 8.50 -23.05 -26.23
CA PRO A 246 8.99 -22.44 -27.46
C PRO A 246 7.91 -22.25 -28.54
N VAL A 247 6.74 -22.87 -28.36
CA VAL A 247 5.61 -22.74 -29.30
C VAL A 247 4.51 -21.84 -28.76
N ALA A 248 4.71 -21.23 -27.58
CA ALA A 248 3.76 -20.28 -27.02
C ALA A 248 3.58 -19.07 -27.94
N MET A 249 2.35 -18.82 -28.33
CA MET A 249 1.97 -17.72 -29.21
C MET A 249 0.65 -17.12 -28.76
N TRP A 250 0.40 -15.89 -29.19
CA TRP A 250 -0.83 -15.17 -28.89
C TRP A 250 -1.29 -14.36 -30.09
N MET A 251 -2.57 -14.02 -30.11
CA MET A 251 -3.12 -13.04 -31.04
C MET A 251 -4.34 -12.36 -30.43
N ILE A 252 -4.70 -11.21 -30.97
CA ILE A 252 -5.89 -10.47 -30.57
C ILE A 252 -6.62 -9.99 -31.81
N ASP A 253 -7.93 -10.20 -31.83
CA ASP A 253 -8.78 -9.83 -32.96
C ASP A 253 -10.24 -9.59 -32.57
N ARG A 254 -11.09 -9.46 -33.58
CA ARG A 254 -12.54 -9.29 -33.43
C ARG A 254 -13.28 -10.48 -34.04
N PRO A 255 -14.45 -10.85 -33.50
CA PRO A 255 -15.30 -11.87 -34.12
C PRO A 255 -15.62 -11.57 -35.58
N GLU A 256 -15.81 -10.28 -35.90
CA GLU A 256 -16.17 -9.80 -37.24
C GLU A 256 -14.97 -9.63 -38.18
N ASN A 257 -13.74 -9.60 -37.65
CA ASN A 257 -12.51 -9.40 -38.41
C ASN A 257 -11.38 -10.24 -37.80
N ARG A 258 -11.39 -11.52 -38.13
CA ARG A 258 -10.48 -12.56 -37.61
C ARG A 258 -9.09 -12.43 -38.22
N THR A 259 -8.06 -12.70 -37.43
CA THR A 259 -6.67 -12.72 -37.90
C THR A 259 -6.11 -14.14 -37.84
N GLU A 260 -5.24 -14.48 -38.78
CA GLU A 260 -4.39 -15.69 -38.69
C GLU A 260 -2.97 -15.34 -38.23
N TYR A 261 -2.69 -14.05 -38.02
CA TYR A 261 -1.35 -13.59 -37.64
C TYR A 261 -1.11 -13.75 -36.14
N THR A 262 -0.35 -14.78 -35.79
CA THR A 262 0.09 -15.07 -34.43
C THR A 262 1.41 -14.39 -34.11
N GLN A 263 1.58 -13.98 -32.86
CA GLN A 263 2.83 -13.41 -32.34
C GLN A 263 3.43 -14.31 -31.27
N LEU A 264 4.76 -14.40 -31.24
CA LEU A 264 5.47 -15.04 -30.14
C LEU A 264 5.52 -14.10 -28.93
N PHE A 265 5.56 -14.69 -27.74
CA PHE A 265 5.85 -13.94 -26.52
C PHE A 265 7.31 -13.46 -26.48
N GLN A 266 7.53 -12.27 -25.91
CA GLN A 266 8.85 -11.61 -25.92
C GLN A 266 9.58 -11.65 -24.57
N ASN A 267 9.11 -12.45 -23.60
CA ASN A 267 9.63 -12.52 -22.21
C ASN A 267 9.75 -11.15 -21.52
N LYS A 268 8.88 -10.22 -21.91
CA LYS A 268 8.75 -8.87 -21.36
C LYS A 268 7.31 -8.38 -21.58
N PRO A 269 6.83 -7.39 -20.80
CA PRO A 269 5.52 -6.81 -21.02
C PRO A 269 5.35 -6.25 -22.44
N ILE A 270 4.23 -6.60 -23.07
CA ILE A 270 3.90 -6.20 -24.45
C ILE A 270 2.80 -5.13 -24.40
N LEU A 271 3.11 -3.91 -24.84
CA LEU A 271 2.14 -2.82 -24.96
C LEU A 271 1.22 -3.06 -26.16
N LEU A 272 -0.10 -3.07 -25.93
CA LEU A 272 -1.10 -3.42 -26.94
C LEU A 272 -1.90 -2.23 -27.47
N ASN A 273 -1.74 -1.02 -26.93
CA ASN A 273 -2.58 0.14 -27.27
C ASN A 273 -2.69 0.38 -28.78
N GLY A 274 -1.56 0.46 -29.51
CA GLY A 274 -1.58 0.68 -30.95
C GLY A 274 -2.25 -0.45 -31.75
N MET A 275 -2.12 -1.70 -31.27
CA MET A 275 -2.80 -2.86 -31.88
C MET A 275 -4.31 -2.80 -31.64
N ILE A 276 -4.70 -2.50 -30.39
CA ILE A 276 -6.10 -2.37 -30.02
C ILE A 276 -6.74 -1.20 -30.75
N GLU A 277 -6.11 -0.03 -30.83
CA GLU A 277 -6.57 1.13 -31.61
C GLU A 277 -6.79 0.76 -33.07
N GLY A 278 -5.83 0.05 -33.69
CA GLY A 278 -5.96 -0.42 -35.08
C GLY A 278 -7.13 -1.39 -35.28
N ILE A 279 -7.35 -2.31 -34.35
CA ILE A 279 -8.46 -3.28 -34.39
C ILE A 279 -9.81 -2.59 -34.11
N MET A 280 -9.84 -1.61 -33.20
CA MET A 280 -11.03 -0.84 -32.86
C MET A 280 -11.48 0.04 -34.04
N GLY A 281 -10.53 0.62 -34.77
CA GLY A 281 -10.81 1.51 -35.90
C GLY A 281 -11.58 2.74 -35.43
N ASN A 282 -12.74 3.01 -36.04
CA ASN A 282 -13.61 4.14 -35.67
C ASN A 282 -14.67 3.80 -34.62
N ASN A 283 -14.65 2.57 -34.06
CA ASN A 283 -15.68 2.13 -33.13
C ASN A 283 -15.33 2.56 -31.71
N SER A 284 -16.24 3.28 -31.05
CA SER A 284 -16.04 3.75 -29.67
C SER A 284 -16.00 2.65 -28.60
N THR A 285 -16.44 1.45 -28.97
CA THR A 285 -16.40 0.25 -28.14
C THR A 285 -16.19 -0.97 -29.04
N ALA A 286 -15.41 -1.93 -28.54
CA ALA A 286 -15.12 -3.18 -29.23
C ALA A 286 -15.15 -4.36 -28.26
N VAL A 287 -15.67 -5.50 -28.74
CA VAL A 287 -15.39 -6.80 -28.14
C VAL A 287 -14.20 -7.38 -28.90
N LEU A 288 -13.13 -7.64 -28.17
CA LEU A 288 -11.91 -8.26 -28.67
C LEU A 288 -11.80 -9.66 -28.12
N TRP A 289 -11.05 -10.53 -28.80
CA TRP A 289 -10.71 -11.85 -28.30
C TRP A 289 -9.21 -11.98 -28.19
N LEU A 290 -8.73 -12.27 -26.98
CA LEU A 290 -7.35 -12.67 -26.75
C LEU A 290 -7.27 -14.19 -26.90
N HIS A 291 -6.41 -14.64 -27.79
CA HIS A 291 -6.15 -16.06 -28.02
C HIS A 291 -4.71 -16.36 -27.61
N VAL A 292 -4.52 -17.38 -26.78
CA VAL A 292 -3.21 -17.83 -26.32
C VAL A 292 -3.08 -19.31 -26.62
N TYR A 293 -2.05 -19.67 -27.36
CA TYR A 293 -1.71 -21.06 -27.67
C TYR A 293 -0.57 -21.54 -26.78
N SER A 294 -0.64 -22.80 -26.36
CA SER A 294 0.46 -23.47 -25.68
C SER A 294 0.62 -24.91 -26.14
N SER A 295 1.79 -25.48 -25.84
CA SER A 295 2.13 -26.88 -26.11
C SER A 295 1.31 -27.90 -25.31
N GLY A 296 0.55 -27.46 -24.30
CA GLY A 296 -0.11 -28.35 -23.34
C GLY A 296 0.85 -29.06 -22.38
N ASN A 297 2.15 -28.75 -22.38
CA ASN A 297 3.10 -29.34 -21.44
C ASN A 297 2.96 -28.70 -20.04
N PRO A 298 2.56 -29.45 -18.99
CA PRO A 298 2.38 -28.91 -17.63
C PRO A 298 3.64 -28.31 -17.01
N ASP A 299 4.80 -28.85 -17.37
CA ASP A 299 6.10 -28.42 -16.87
C ASP A 299 6.52 -27.06 -17.46
N LYS A 300 5.90 -26.67 -18.59
CA LYS A 300 6.13 -25.41 -19.29
C LYS A 300 4.92 -24.47 -19.25
N ALA A 301 3.91 -24.80 -18.44
CA ALA A 301 2.70 -24.01 -18.30
C ALA A 301 3.03 -22.62 -17.73
N PHE A 302 2.36 -21.60 -18.27
CA PHE A 302 2.53 -20.20 -17.87
C PHE A 302 1.15 -19.53 -17.81
N ASN A 303 0.96 -18.63 -16.85
CA ASN A 303 -0.23 -17.82 -16.78
C ASN A 303 -0.09 -16.60 -17.69
N THR A 304 -1.21 -16.12 -18.22
CA THR A 304 -1.25 -14.91 -19.06
C THR A 304 -2.23 -13.91 -18.47
N HIS A 305 -1.80 -12.65 -18.41
CA HIS A 305 -2.60 -11.54 -17.91
C HIS A 305 -2.67 -10.45 -18.97
N LEU A 306 -3.88 -10.00 -19.29
CA LEU A 306 -4.10 -8.74 -19.97
C LEU A 306 -4.56 -7.74 -18.92
N ALA A 307 -3.79 -6.68 -18.72
CA ALA A 307 -4.08 -5.72 -17.66
C ALA A 307 -3.96 -4.28 -18.15
N ALA A 308 -4.81 -3.42 -17.59
CA ALA A 308 -4.82 -1.99 -17.81
C ALA A 308 -4.02 -1.29 -16.70
N PHE A 309 -2.96 -0.60 -17.10
CA PHE A 309 -2.12 0.25 -16.26
C PHE A 309 -2.44 1.72 -16.53
N PRO A 310 -2.13 2.66 -15.61
CA PRO A 310 -2.27 4.08 -15.89
C PRO A 310 -1.53 4.49 -17.17
N LYS A 311 -2.11 5.38 -17.97
CA LYS A 311 -1.48 5.88 -19.21
C LYS A 311 -0.10 6.45 -18.93
N GLY A 312 0.87 6.12 -19.78
CA GLY A 312 2.28 6.51 -19.66
C GLY A 312 3.10 5.61 -18.75
N THR A 313 2.58 4.47 -18.29
CA THR A 313 3.35 3.50 -17.50
C THR A 313 4.39 2.83 -18.39
N PRO A 314 5.70 2.92 -18.10
CA PRO A 314 6.70 2.29 -18.95
C PRO A 314 6.80 0.77 -18.69
N PRO A 315 7.19 -0.06 -19.68
CA PRO A 315 7.18 -1.52 -19.57
C PRO A 315 7.95 -2.09 -18.37
N GLU A 316 9.05 -1.45 -17.95
CA GLU A 316 9.85 -1.85 -16.78
C GLU A 316 9.09 -1.75 -15.45
N ASN A 317 8.06 -0.92 -15.40
CA ASN A 317 7.20 -0.74 -14.22
C ASN A 317 5.94 -1.62 -14.27
N VAL A 318 5.82 -2.48 -15.28
CA VAL A 318 4.70 -3.42 -15.43
C VAL A 318 5.10 -4.76 -14.80
N LYS A 319 4.55 -5.05 -13.62
CA LYS A 319 4.80 -6.27 -12.86
C LYS A 319 3.49 -6.97 -12.50
N VAL A 320 3.48 -8.30 -12.49
CA VAL A 320 2.30 -9.12 -12.12
C VAL A 320 1.86 -8.83 -10.69
N GLN A 321 2.81 -8.54 -9.79
CA GLN A 321 2.56 -8.15 -8.41
C GLN A 321 1.66 -6.91 -8.29
N TYR A 322 1.64 -6.03 -9.30
CA TYR A 322 0.81 -4.82 -9.26
C TYR A 322 -0.66 -5.07 -9.65
N LEU A 323 -1.02 -6.28 -10.09
CA LEU A 323 -2.38 -6.64 -10.48
C LEU A 323 -3.31 -6.90 -9.28
N THR A 324 -2.75 -7.13 -8.11
CA THR A 324 -3.51 -7.37 -6.88
C THR A 324 -2.98 -6.51 -5.74
N PRO A 325 -3.84 -6.09 -4.79
CA PRO A 325 -3.39 -5.37 -3.61
C PRO A 325 -2.33 -6.16 -2.85
N GLN A 326 -1.18 -5.53 -2.58
CA GLN A 326 -0.04 -6.17 -1.94
C GLN A 326 -0.04 -5.91 -0.43
N PRO A 327 0.30 -6.90 0.40
CA PRO A 327 0.47 -6.66 1.83
C PRO A 327 1.68 -5.75 2.08
N CYS A 328 1.48 -4.72 2.89
CA CYS A 328 2.49 -3.73 3.26
C CYS A 328 2.47 -3.43 4.76
N TYR A 329 3.61 -2.98 5.27
CA TYR A 329 3.74 -2.30 6.55
C TYR A 329 3.63 -0.79 6.36
N PHE A 330 2.55 -0.21 6.87
CA PHE A 330 2.37 1.22 7.02
C PHE A 330 3.10 1.66 8.29
N VAL A 331 4.17 2.43 8.13
CA VAL A 331 5.02 2.90 9.24
C VAL A 331 4.87 4.41 9.35
N PHE A 332 4.16 4.85 10.39
CA PHE A 332 3.94 6.26 10.70
C PHE A 332 4.70 6.62 11.97
N LYS A 333 5.58 7.62 11.87
CA LYS A 333 6.39 8.08 13.01
C LYS A 333 5.95 9.48 13.40
N VAL A 334 5.89 9.76 14.70
CA VAL A 334 5.54 11.09 15.24
C VAL A 334 6.52 11.47 16.35
N TRP A 335 6.94 12.73 16.35
CA TRP A 335 7.79 13.35 17.38
C TRP A 335 7.51 14.85 17.48
N VAL A 336 8.22 15.56 18.35
CA VAL A 336 8.15 17.03 18.50
C VAL A 336 9.43 17.68 18.01
#